data_AF-A0A3S2MH57-F1
#
_entry.id   AF-A0A3S2MH57-F1
#
_cell.length_a   1.000
_cell.length_b   1.000
_cell.length_c   1.000
_cell.angle_alpha   90.00
_cell.angle_beta   90.00
_cell.angle_gamma   90.00
#
_symmetry.space_group_name_H-M   'P 1'
#
loop_
_entity.id
_entity.type
_entity.pdbx_description
1 polymer ?
#
loop_
_entity_poly.entity_id
_entity_poly.type
_entity_poly.pdbx_seq_one_letter_code
_entity_poly.pdbx_strand_id
1 'polypeptide(L)'
;MVLLVGNYMNAGSRNAQTFGFNISFLCKLRDTKSISHSTTLLHFLAEKCEDSYPEIMRFPDELEHVESASKVSAEILKGSLTSMERHIQRLENDIENFPKTDDEQDKFVEKMSGFSKHAREQYEKLSTMHKNMQKLYESIGSYFAFDPHSVSVEDFFGELANFRMLFMEAVKENHKKREVEEKIKRAKLAKEKAEREKQERQQKKKQLIDMNKEGDETGVMDCLMEALQSGAAFRDRRKRTPRNGDQSPSSPASRWSGANYGMKSPVLSH
;
A
#
# COMPACT_ATOMS: atom_id res chain seq x y z
N MET A 1 -12.09 -3.75 -15.94
CA MET A 1 -12.67 -2.62 -15.16
C MET A 1 -12.37 -1.25 -15.76
N VAL A 2 -11.10 -0.85 -15.92
CA VAL A 2 -10.72 0.51 -16.40
C VAL A 2 -11.39 0.88 -17.73
N LEU A 3 -11.35 -0.02 -18.73
CA LEU A 3 -11.97 0.22 -20.05
C LEU A 3 -13.48 0.50 -19.95
N LEU A 4 -14.19 -0.27 -19.11
CA LEU A 4 -15.63 -0.12 -18.91
C LEU A 4 -15.96 1.26 -18.32
N VAL A 5 -15.27 1.64 -17.25
CA VAL A 5 -15.48 2.94 -16.59
C VAL A 5 -15.08 4.09 -17.53
N GLY A 6 -13.97 3.94 -18.25
CA GLY A 6 -13.52 4.90 -19.25
C GLY A 6 -14.55 5.11 -20.37
N ASN A 7 -15.12 4.04 -20.93
CA ASN A 7 -16.15 4.12 -21.96
C ASN A 7 -17.45 4.75 -21.45
N TYR A 8 -17.84 4.45 -20.21
CA TYR A 8 -19.00 5.07 -19.58
C TYR A 8 -18.81 6.58 -19.39
N MET A 9 -17.65 6.99 -18.88
CA MET A 9 -17.35 8.41 -18.63
C MET A 9 -17.16 9.22 -19.92
N ASN A 10 -16.66 8.60 -20.99
CA ASN A 10 -16.42 9.24 -22.28
C ASN A 10 -17.62 9.16 -23.24
N ALA A 11 -18.79 8.70 -22.78
CA ALA A 11 -19.98 8.60 -23.61
C ALA A 11 -20.33 9.93 -24.30
N GLY A 12 -20.56 9.89 -25.62
CA GLY A 12 -20.83 11.08 -26.43
C GLY A 12 -19.60 11.92 -26.82
N SER A 13 -18.38 11.50 -26.43
CA SER A 13 -17.12 12.12 -26.88
C SER A 13 -16.47 11.33 -28.01
N ARG A 14 -15.40 11.89 -28.60
CA ARG A 14 -14.55 11.19 -29.60
C ARG A 14 -13.95 9.87 -29.05
N ASN A 15 -13.77 9.77 -27.74
CA ASN A 15 -13.19 8.59 -27.08
C ASN A 15 -14.27 7.64 -26.52
N ALA A 16 -15.53 7.76 -26.97
CA ALA A 16 -16.57 6.81 -26.61
C ALA A 16 -16.35 5.45 -27.31
N GLN A 17 -16.79 4.36 -26.67
CA GLN A 17 -16.82 3.01 -27.27
C GLN A 17 -15.46 2.51 -27.79
N THR A 18 -14.37 2.83 -27.10
CA THR A 18 -13.06 2.30 -27.47
C THR A 18 -12.94 0.83 -27.08
N PHE A 19 -12.15 0.08 -27.85
CA PHE A 19 -11.84 -1.33 -27.58
C PHE A 19 -10.63 -1.51 -26.65
N GLY A 20 -9.85 -0.45 -26.43
CA GLY A 20 -8.64 -0.49 -25.62
C GLY A 20 -8.09 0.90 -25.36
N PHE A 21 -7.02 0.95 -24.57
CA PHE A 21 -6.25 2.14 -24.27
C PHE A 21 -4.79 1.74 -24.12
N ASN A 22 -3.87 2.67 -24.37
CA ASN A 22 -2.45 2.43 -24.15
C ASN A 22 -2.14 2.32 -22.65
N ILE A 23 -1.32 1.35 -22.25
CA ILE A 23 -1.02 1.06 -20.83
C ILE A 23 -0.47 2.27 -20.05
N SER A 24 0.26 3.18 -20.70
CA SER A 24 0.75 4.45 -20.13
C SER A 24 -0.37 5.30 -19.51
N PHE A 25 -1.61 5.11 -19.98
CA PHE A 25 -2.78 5.81 -19.47
C PHE A 25 -3.10 5.44 -18.02
N LEU A 26 -2.65 4.29 -17.51
CA LEU A 26 -2.92 3.86 -16.14
C LEU A 26 -2.41 4.90 -15.11
N CYS A 27 -1.26 5.52 -15.36
CA CYS A 27 -0.72 6.59 -14.52
C CYS A 27 -1.61 7.84 -14.48
N LYS A 28 -2.38 8.09 -15.55
CA LYS A 28 -3.25 9.27 -15.71
C LYS A 28 -4.59 9.14 -14.99
N LEU A 29 -4.92 7.95 -14.47
CA LEU A 29 -6.14 7.72 -13.68
C LEU A 29 -6.17 8.56 -12.41
N ARG A 30 -5.01 8.94 -11.87
CA ARG A 30 -4.91 9.84 -10.71
C ARG A 30 -5.30 11.28 -11.06
N ASP A 31 -5.16 11.70 -12.31
CA ASP A 31 -5.36 13.10 -12.71
C ASP A 31 -6.84 13.44 -12.89
N THR A 32 -7.68 12.43 -13.09
CA THR A 32 -9.14 12.59 -13.17
C THR A 32 -9.73 12.69 -11.77
N LYS A 33 -10.13 13.90 -11.35
CA LYS A 33 -10.64 14.18 -10.00
C LYS A 33 -12.17 14.21 -9.95
N SER A 34 -12.72 13.86 -8.80
CA SER A 34 -14.12 14.12 -8.45
C SER A 34 -14.42 15.63 -8.40
N ILE A 35 -15.69 16.01 -8.50
CA ILE A 35 -16.15 17.41 -8.45
C ILE A 35 -15.69 18.11 -7.16
N SER A 36 -15.69 17.40 -6.04
CA SER A 36 -15.24 17.90 -4.74
C SER A 36 -13.71 17.91 -4.57
N HIS A 37 -12.95 17.50 -5.58
CA HIS A 37 -11.49 17.31 -5.54
C HIS A 37 -10.98 16.44 -4.37
N SER A 38 -11.86 15.65 -3.74
CA SER A 38 -11.55 14.86 -2.55
C SER A 38 -11.06 13.44 -2.87
N THR A 39 -11.34 12.96 -4.08
CA THR A 39 -10.94 11.64 -4.58
C THR A 39 -10.67 11.70 -6.08
N THR A 40 -9.97 10.70 -6.59
CA THR A 40 -9.64 10.56 -8.02
C THR A 40 -10.31 9.31 -8.62
N LEU A 41 -10.29 9.18 -9.94
CA LEU A 41 -10.76 7.97 -10.61
C LEU A 41 -9.98 6.74 -10.15
N LEU A 42 -8.66 6.88 -9.90
CA LEU A 42 -7.86 5.80 -9.33
C LEU A 42 -8.37 5.35 -7.95
N HIS A 43 -8.72 6.29 -7.07
CA HIS A 43 -9.32 5.96 -5.76
C HIS A 43 -10.62 5.20 -5.90
N PHE A 44 -11.50 5.66 -6.79
CA PHE A 44 -12.77 4.99 -7.07
C PHE A 44 -12.56 3.56 -7.60
N LEU A 45 -11.63 3.38 -8.53
CA LEU A 45 -11.31 2.06 -9.07
C LEU A 45 -10.70 1.14 -8.01
N ALA A 46 -9.79 1.66 -7.17
CA ALA A 46 -9.18 0.90 -6.08
C ALA A 46 -10.23 0.43 -5.04
N GLU A 47 -11.15 1.31 -4.66
CA GLU A 47 -12.28 0.96 -3.78
C GLU A 47 -13.19 -0.11 -4.43
N LYS A 48 -13.49 0.03 -5.72
CA LYS A 48 -14.28 -0.97 -6.45
C LYS A 48 -13.58 -2.32 -6.62
N CYS A 49 -12.26 -2.33 -6.79
CA CYS A 49 -11.49 -3.57 -6.74
C CYS A 49 -11.64 -4.25 -5.38
N GLU A 50 -11.47 -3.51 -4.30
CA GLU A 50 -11.52 -4.08 -2.95
C GLU A 50 -12.92 -4.64 -2.62
N ASP A 51 -13.98 -3.92 -3.00
CA ASP A 51 -15.36 -4.30 -2.69
C ASP A 51 -15.87 -5.47 -3.56
N SER A 52 -15.50 -5.49 -4.85
CA SER A 52 -16.15 -6.37 -5.85
C SER A 52 -15.22 -7.35 -6.54
N TYR A 53 -13.90 -7.12 -6.49
CA TYR A 53 -12.88 -7.95 -7.15
C TYR A 53 -11.64 -8.16 -6.25
N PRO A 54 -11.79 -8.80 -5.07
CA PRO A 54 -10.69 -8.94 -4.10
C PRO A 54 -9.46 -9.67 -4.65
N GLU A 55 -9.63 -10.52 -5.68
CA GLU A 55 -8.55 -11.20 -6.38
C GLU A 55 -7.58 -10.24 -7.06
N ILE A 56 -8.07 -9.10 -7.56
CA ILE A 56 -7.23 -8.10 -8.23
C ILE A 56 -6.30 -7.44 -7.23
N MET A 57 -6.66 -7.36 -5.94
CA MET A 57 -5.84 -6.68 -4.93
C MET A 57 -4.44 -7.27 -4.76
N ARG A 58 -4.18 -8.49 -5.28
CA ARG A 58 -2.89 -9.17 -5.25
C ARG A 58 -1.98 -8.87 -6.44
N PHE A 59 -2.47 -8.20 -7.48
CA PHE A 59 -1.65 -7.89 -8.65
C PHE A 59 -0.34 -7.13 -8.32
N PRO A 60 -0.28 -6.25 -7.29
CA PRO A 60 0.99 -5.61 -6.93
C PRO A 60 2.05 -6.61 -6.48
N ASP A 61 1.68 -7.74 -5.89
CA ASP A 61 2.61 -8.77 -5.44
C ASP A 61 3.07 -9.64 -6.63
N GLU A 62 2.19 -9.88 -7.60
CA GLU A 62 2.50 -10.59 -8.85
C GLU A 62 3.48 -9.82 -9.75
N LEU A 63 3.66 -8.52 -9.51
CA LEU A 63 4.53 -7.62 -10.26
C LEU A 63 5.78 -7.18 -9.47
N GLU A 64 6.29 -8.02 -8.57
CA GLU A 64 7.41 -7.67 -7.67
C GLU A 64 8.69 -7.20 -8.39
N HIS A 65 9.01 -7.77 -9.56
CA HIS A 65 10.23 -7.46 -10.31
C HIS A 65 10.13 -6.20 -11.18
N VAL A 66 8.94 -5.61 -11.32
CA VAL A 66 8.71 -4.47 -12.21
C VAL A 66 9.53 -3.24 -11.78
N GLU A 67 9.68 -3.00 -10.47
CA GLU A 67 10.49 -1.89 -9.97
C GLU A 67 12.00 -2.09 -10.24
N SER A 68 12.48 -3.33 -10.22
CA SER A 68 13.86 -3.63 -10.59
C SER A 68 14.06 -3.47 -12.10
N ALA A 69 13.12 -3.96 -12.90
CA ALA A 69 13.16 -3.87 -14.36
C ALA A 69 13.18 -2.42 -14.85
N SER A 70 12.47 -1.50 -14.18
CA SER A 70 12.46 -0.08 -14.54
C SER A 70 13.79 0.64 -14.32
N LYS A 71 14.74 0.03 -13.58
CA LYS A 71 16.05 0.62 -13.25
C LYS A 71 17.17 0.09 -14.13
N VAL A 72 16.89 -0.91 -14.98
CA VAL A 72 17.89 -1.56 -15.85
C VAL A 72 17.84 -0.93 -17.23
N SER A 73 18.94 -0.32 -17.67
CA SER A 73 19.03 0.19 -19.04
C SER A 73 19.31 -0.94 -20.03
N ALA A 74 18.42 -1.10 -21.01
CA ALA A 74 18.56 -2.09 -22.07
C ALA A 74 19.80 -1.82 -22.95
N GLU A 75 20.13 -0.56 -23.16
CA GLU A 75 21.30 -0.14 -23.96
C GLU A 75 22.62 -0.53 -23.27
N ILE A 76 22.76 -0.20 -21.98
CA ILE A 76 23.96 -0.55 -21.19
C ILE A 76 24.15 -2.06 -21.15
N LEU A 77 23.06 -2.82 -21.02
CA LEU A 77 23.10 -4.28 -20.96
C LEU A 77 23.56 -4.88 -22.30
N LYS A 78 23.02 -4.40 -23.43
CA LYS A 78 23.46 -4.79 -24.77
C LYS A 78 24.92 -4.43 -25.03
N GLY A 79 25.34 -3.22 -24.64
CA GLY A 79 26.72 -2.76 -24.76
C GLY A 79 27.70 -3.63 -23.96
N SER A 80 27.30 -4.02 -22.75
CA SER A 80 28.09 -4.90 -21.87
C SER A 80 28.28 -6.29 -22.48
N LEU A 81 27.23 -6.89 -23.04
CA LEU A 81 27.32 -8.18 -23.73
C LEU A 81 28.21 -8.11 -24.97
N THR A 82 28.04 -7.06 -25.78
CA THR A 82 28.85 -6.85 -26.99
C THR A 82 30.34 -6.70 -26.64
N SER A 83 30.64 -5.96 -25.57
CA SER A 83 32.01 -5.78 -25.08
C SER A 83 32.61 -7.09 -24.57
N MET A 84 31.82 -7.85 -23.81
CA MET A 84 32.23 -9.16 -23.29
C MET A 84 32.55 -10.14 -24.42
N GLU A 85 31.69 -10.23 -25.43
CA GLU A 85 31.92 -11.08 -26.61
C GLU A 85 33.25 -10.74 -27.29
N ARG A 86 33.47 -9.45 -27.54
CA ARG A 86 34.68 -8.96 -28.18
C ARG A 86 35.93 -9.27 -27.36
N HIS A 87 35.87 -9.17 -26.04
CA HIS A 87 37.01 -9.49 -25.17
C HIS A 87 37.31 -10.99 -25.15
N ILE A 88 36.29 -11.84 -25.16
CA ILE A 88 36.47 -13.30 -25.25
C ILE A 88 37.06 -13.67 -26.61
N GLN A 89 36.54 -13.11 -27.72
CA GLN A 89 37.08 -13.33 -29.06
C GLN A 89 38.56 -12.89 -29.18
N ARG A 90 38.91 -11.75 -28.58
CA ARG A 90 40.32 -11.31 -28.53
C ARG A 90 41.19 -12.31 -27.78
N LEU A 91 40.76 -12.75 -26.60
CA LEU A 91 41.49 -13.75 -25.83
C LEU A 91 41.66 -15.08 -26.58
N GLU A 92 40.61 -15.55 -27.26
CA GLU A 92 40.67 -16.75 -28.10
C GLU A 92 41.73 -16.60 -29.21
N ASN A 93 41.73 -15.47 -29.91
CA ASN A 93 42.74 -15.17 -30.93
C ASN A 93 44.15 -15.04 -30.33
N ASP A 94 44.30 -14.41 -29.16
CA ASP A 94 45.59 -14.24 -28.50
C ASP A 94 46.17 -15.59 -28.06
N ILE A 95 45.32 -16.53 -27.62
CA ILE A 95 45.71 -17.90 -27.28
C ILE A 95 46.13 -18.67 -28.54
N GLU A 96 45.35 -18.58 -29.63
CA GLU A 96 45.62 -19.29 -30.88
C GLU A 96 46.92 -18.82 -31.54
N ASN A 97 47.19 -17.53 -31.50
CA ASN A 97 48.38 -16.91 -32.10
C ASN A 97 49.56 -16.80 -31.12
N PHE A 98 49.44 -17.33 -29.90
CA PHE A 98 50.51 -17.23 -28.91
C PHE A 98 51.73 -18.06 -29.36
N PRO A 99 52.93 -17.47 -29.41
CA PRO A 99 54.13 -18.19 -29.81
C PRO A 99 54.42 -19.34 -28.83
N LYS A 100 54.82 -20.49 -29.35
CA LYS A 100 55.33 -21.58 -28.52
C LYS A 100 56.62 -21.10 -27.84
N THR A 101 56.65 -21.21 -26.52
CA THR A 101 57.80 -20.88 -25.69
C THR A 101 58.34 -22.15 -25.05
N ASP A 102 59.66 -22.21 -24.92
CA ASP A 102 60.37 -23.27 -24.19
C ASP A 102 60.52 -22.91 -22.69
N ASP A 103 60.00 -21.75 -22.25
CA ASP A 103 59.99 -21.35 -20.85
C ASP A 103 58.93 -22.12 -20.05
N GLU A 104 59.37 -23.03 -19.19
CA GLU A 104 58.51 -23.84 -18.32
C GLU A 104 57.70 -23.01 -17.30
N GLN A 105 58.07 -21.74 -17.06
CA GLN A 105 57.31 -20.84 -16.20
C GLN A 105 56.13 -20.16 -16.92
N ASP A 106 56.13 -20.14 -18.25
CA ASP A 106 55.03 -19.58 -19.03
C ASP A 106 53.86 -20.58 -19.12
N LYS A 107 52.85 -20.33 -18.29
CA LYS A 107 51.60 -21.12 -18.25
C LYS A 107 50.43 -20.38 -18.89
N PHE A 108 50.68 -19.36 -19.71
CA PHE A 108 49.64 -18.52 -20.27
C PHE A 108 48.61 -19.35 -21.06
N VAL A 109 49.06 -20.09 -22.07
CA VAL A 109 48.17 -20.91 -22.92
C VAL A 109 47.46 -21.99 -22.09
N GLU A 110 48.16 -22.66 -21.16
CA GLU A 110 47.60 -23.70 -20.28
C GLU A 110 46.42 -23.15 -19.45
N LYS A 111 46.60 -22.00 -18.78
CA LYS A 111 45.59 -21.42 -17.90
C LYS A 111 44.50 -20.69 -18.67
N MET A 112 44.87 -19.92 -19.68
CA MET A 112 43.92 -19.08 -20.42
C MET A 112 43.02 -19.88 -21.35
N SER A 113 43.46 -21.04 -21.87
CA SER A 113 42.58 -21.92 -22.64
C SER A 113 41.38 -22.40 -21.83
N GLY A 114 41.62 -22.82 -20.57
CA GLY A 114 40.56 -23.25 -19.67
C GLY A 114 39.61 -22.10 -19.29
N PHE A 115 40.18 -20.93 -18.96
CA PHE A 115 39.39 -19.74 -18.66
C PHE A 115 38.56 -19.27 -19.87
N SER A 116 39.15 -19.21 -21.06
CA SER A 116 38.49 -18.77 -22.30
C SER A 116 37.27 -19.64 -22.61
N LYS A 117 37.42 -20.96 -22.55
CA LYS A 117 36.31 -21.91 -22.70
C LYS A 117 35.20 -21.65 -21.68
N HIS A 118 35.56 -21.49 -20.40
CA HIS A 118 34.57 -21.21 -19.36
C HIS A 118 33.86 -19.86 -19.58
N ALA A 119 34.60 -18.81 -19.92
CA ALA A 119 34.06 -17.49 -20.20
C ALA A 119 33.10 -17.51 -21.40
N ARG A 120 33.45 -18.23 -22.47
CA ARG A 120 32.58 -18.46 -23.63
C ARG A 120 31.27 -19.15 -23.23
N GLU A 121 31.35 -20.22 -22.44
CA GLU A 121 30.15 -20.93 -21.95
C GLU A 121 29.23 -20.03 -21.11
N GLN A 122 29.78 -19.16 -20.25
CA GLN A 122 28.98 -18.21 -19.48
C GLN A 122 28.39 -17.09 -20.36
N TYR A 123 29.17 -16.60 -21.33
CA TYR A 123 28.70 -15.61 -22.30
C TYR A 123 27.50 -16.14 -23.11
N GLU A 124 27.57 -17.37 -23.62
CA GLU A 124 26.47 -17.95 -24.40
C GLU A 124 25.18 -18.08 -23.58
N LYS A 125 25.28 -18.42 -22.28
CA LYS A 125 24.13 -18.42 -21.37
C LYS A 125 23.52 -17.02 -21.24
N LEU A 126 24.34 -16.01 -20.96
CA LEU A 126 23.88 -14.62 -20.84
C LEU A 126 23.27 -14.10 -22.15
N SER A 127 23.91 -14.39 -23.28
CA SER A 127 23.43 -14.03 -24.62
C SER A 127 22.07 -14.67 -24.91
N THR A 128 21.90 -15.94 -24.55
CA THR A 128 20.61 -16.65 -24.68
C THR A 128 19.53 -16.04 -23.79
N MET A 129 19.84 -15.74 -22.53
CA MET A 129 18.91 -15.08 -21.62
C MET A 129 18.50 -13.69 -22.12
N HIS A 130 19.43 -12.91 -22.65
CA HIS A 130 19.16 -11.59 -23.23
C HIS A 130 18.26 -11.69 -24.47
N LYS A 131 18.54 -12.62 -25.39
CA LYS A 131 17.68 -12.87 -26.56
C LYS A 131 16.26 -13.28 -26.14
N ASN A 132 16.13 -14.10 -25.09
CA ASN A 132 14.82 -14.47 -24.55
C ASN A 132 14.09 -13.26 -23.95
N MET A 133 14.78 -12.43 -23.16
CA MET A 133 14.25 -11.19 -22.61
C MET A 133 13.69 -10.28 -23.70
N GLN A 134 14.44 -10.09 -24.81
CA GLN A 134 13.99 -9.27 -25.94
C GLN A 134 12.69 -9.82 -26.57
N LYS A 135 12.63 -11.14 -26.82
CA LYS A 135 11.42 -11.78 -27.36
C LYS A 135 10.21 -11.66 -26.44
N LEU A 136 10.41 -11.77 -25.13
CA LEU A 136 9.34 -11.57 -24.16
C LEU A 136 8.84 -10.12 -24.18
N TYR A 137 9.74 -9.15 -24.31
CA TYR A 137 9.37 -7.74 -24.43
C TYR A 137 8.60 -7.45 -25.74
N GLU A 138 9.00 -8.04 -26.86
CA GLU A 138 8.26 -7.97 -28.12
C GLU A 138 6.85 -8.57 -27.98
N SER A 139 6.73 -9.69 -27.25
CA SER A 139 5.45 -10.34 -26.96
C SER A 139 4.54 -9.45 -26.10
N ILE A 140 5.12 -8.74 -25.11
CA ILE A 140 4.41 -7.73 -24.31
C ILE A 140 3.90 -6.59 -25.21
N GLY A 141 4.71 -6.10 -26.14
CA GLY A 141 4.29 -5.09 -27.12
C GLY A 141 3.13 -5.54 -28.00
N SER A 142 3.18 -6.78 -28.49
CA SER A 142 2.07 -7.36 -29.25
C SER A 142 0.81 -7.52 -28.42
N TYR A 143 0.94 -7.95 -27.16
CA TYR A 143 -0.19 -8.18 -26.26
C TYR A 143 -0.89 -6.88 -25.82
N PHE A 144 -0.11 -5.84 -25.48
CA PHE A 144 -0.62 -4.53 -25.04
C PHE A 144 -0.75 -3.51 -26.17
N ALA A 145 -0.50 -3.92 -27.41
CA ALA A 145 -0.61 -3.11 -28.63
C ALA A 145 0.22 -1.80 -28.59
N PHE A 146 1.51 -1.91 -28.27
CA PHE A 146 2.48 -0.82 -28.45
C PHE A 146 3.70 -1.31 -29.24
N ASP A 147 4.47 -0.39 -29.83
CA ASP A 147 5.69 -0.72 -30.57
C ASP A 147 6.90 -0.86 -29.62
N PRO A 148 7.49 -2.06 -29.46
CA PRO A 148 8.65 -2.31 -28.60
C PRO A 148 9.91 -1.54 -28.98
N HIS A 149 9.99 -1.00 -30.19
CA HIS A 149 11.14 -0.20 -30.65
C HIS A 149 10.99 1.28 -30.29
N SER A 150 9.75 1.72 -30.06
CA SER A 150 9.43 3.10 -29.70
C SER A 150 9.46 3.34 -28.19
N VAL A 151 9.23 2.29 -27.40
CA VAL A 151 9.20 2.35 -25.93
C VAL A 151 10.33 1.48 -25.40
N SER A 152 11.26 2.07 -24.65
CA SER A 152 12.34 1.32 -24.02
C SER A 152 11.82 0.43 -22.89
N VAL A 153 12.57 -0.61 -22.53
CA VAL A 153 12.19 -1.57 -21.48
C VAL A 153 12.04 -0.86 -20.15
N GLU A 154 13.00 0.00 -19.82
CA GLU A 154 13.02 0.81 -18.61
C GLU A 154 11.85 1.79 -18.53
N ASP A 155 11.46 2.42 -19.64
CA ASP A 155 10.31 3.33 -19.68
C ASP A 155 8.99 2.57 -19.46
N PHE A 156 8.78 1.46 -20.18
CA PHE A 156 7.57 0.65 -20.04
C PHE A 156 7.38 0.15 -18.60
N PHE A 157 8.42 -0.48 -18.03
CA PHE A 157 8.35 -0.96 -16.66
C PHE A 157 8.35 0.18 -15.65
N GLY A 158 8.92 1.35 -15.97
CA GLY A 158 8.83 2.55 -15.15
C GLY A 158 7.41 3.08 -15.02
N GLU A 159 6.66 3.13 -16.11
CA GLU A 159 5.23 3.48 -16.07
C GLU A 159 4.42 2.47 -15.27
N LEU A 160 4.68 1.18 -15.45
CA LEU A 160 3.97 0.13 -14.70
C LEU A 160 4.32 0.13 -13.20
N ALA A 161 5.59 0.37 -12.84
CA ALA A 161 6.05 0.51 -11.47
C ALA A 161 5.38 1.71 -10.80
N ASN A 162 5.30 2.85 -11.51
CA ASN A 162 4.62 4.04 -11.03
C ASN A 162 3.13 3.76 -10.81
N PHE A 163 2.43 3.16 -11.78
CA PHE A 163 1.03 2.80 -11.61
C PHE A 163 0.80 1.88 -10.40
N ARG A 164 1.64 0.85 -10.23
CA ARG A 164 1.58 -0.06 -9.07
C ARG A 164 1.69 0.72 -7.75
N MET A 165 2.65 1.63 -7.65
CA MET A 165 2.82 2.50 -6.47
C MET A 165 1.58 3.39 -6.24
N LEU A 166 1.10 4.06 -7.28
CA LEU A 166 -0.08 4.93 -7.20
C LEU A 166 -1.35 4.17 -6.79
N PHE A 167 -1.51 2.94 -7.27
CA PHE A 167 -2.63 2.08 -6.88
C PHE A 167 -2.57 1.73 -5.39
N MET A 168 -1.41 1.29 -4.90
CA MET A 168 -1.21 0.98 -3.48
C MET A 168 -1.42 2.21 -2.58
N GLU A 169 -0.96 3.38 -3.01
CA GLU A 169 -1.20 4.65 -2.32
C GLU A 169 -2.70 4.97 -2.24
N ALA A 170 -3.42 4.86 -3.36
CA ALA A 170 -4.86 5.08 -3.40
C ALA A 170 -5.65 4.13 -2.49
N VAL A 171 -5.26 2.86 -2.42
CA VAL A 171 -5.85 1.88 -1.48
C VAL A 171 -5.64 2.34 -0.04
N LYS A 172 -4.41 2.71 0.32
CA LYS A 172 -4.07 3.19 1.67
C LYS A 172 -4.82 4.47 2.03
N GLU A 173 -4.95 5.41 1.10
CA GLU A 173 -5.71 6.65 1.28
C GLU A 173 -7.21 6.37 1.46
N ASN A 174 -7.78 5.43 0.71
CA ASN A 174 -9.16 4.98 0.88
C ASN A 174 -9.42 4.39 2.27
N HIS A 175 -8.53 3.53 2.78
CA HIS A 175 -8.64 3.01 4.16
C HIS A 175 -8.65 4.14 5.19
N LYS A 176 -7.68 5.05 5.10
CA LYS A 176 -7.57 6.20 6.02
C LYS A 176 -8.82 7.08 5.96
N LYS A 177 -9.36 7.32 4.77
CA LYS A 177 -10.59 8.07 4.57
C LYS A 177 -11.79 7.40 5.25
N ARG A 178 -11.99 6.09 5.03
CA ARG A 178 -13.06 5.31 5.68
C ARG A 178 -12.97 5.36 7.21
N GLU A 179 -11.77 5.22 7.77
CA GLU A 179 -11.58 5.33 9.22
C GLU A 179 -11.97 6.70 9.77
N VAL A 180 -11.61 7.78 9.07
CA VAL A 180 -11.95 9.15 9.48
C VAL A 180 -13.46 9.39 9.37
N GLU A 181 -14.09 8.94 8.29
CA GLU A 181 -15.53 9.05 8.09
C GLU A 181 -16.32 8.29 9.16
N GLU A 182 -15.88 7.08 9.53
CA GLU A 182 -16.48 6.33 10.64
C GLU A 182 -16.34 7.05 11.98
N LYS A 183 -15.16 7.61 12.28
CA LYS A 183 -14.93 8.39 13.51
C LYS A 183 -15.86 9.61 13.57
N ILE A 184 -15.99 10.35 12.47
CA ILE A 184 -16.88 11.50 12.38
C ILE A 184 -18.35 11.07 12.55
N LYS A 185 -18.77 9.98 11.90
CA LYS A 185 -20.14 9.45 12.01
C LYS A 185 -20.47 9.04 13.44
N ARG A 186 -19.56 8.32 14.11
CA ARG A 186 -19.72 7.93 15.52
C ARG A 186 -19.79 9.14 16.45
N ALA A 187 -18.95 10.15 16.23
CA ALA A 187 -18.96 11.38 17.03
C ALA A 187 -20.26 12.19 16.85
N LYS A 188 -20.80 12.28 15.62
CA LYS A 188 -22.09 12.94 15.34
C LYS A 188 -23.24 12.21 16.05
N LEU A 189 -23.33 10.90 15.89
CA LEU A 189 -24.36 10.08 16.57
C LEU A 189 -24.30 10.19 18.09
N ALA A 190 -23.10 10.23 18.67
CA ALA A 190 -22.92 10.43 20.10
C ALA A 190 -23.39 11.82 20.57
N LYS A 191 -23.10 12.87 19.80
CA LYS A 191 -23.56 14.25 20.09
C LYS A 191 -25.08 14.35 20.01
N GLU A 192 -25.70 13.84 18.95
CA GLU A 192 -27.16 13.85 18.77
C GLU A 192 -27.87 13.08 19.88
N LYS A 193 -27.33 11.93 20.29
CA LYS A 193 -27.87 11.15 21.42
C LYS A 193 -27.76 11.93 22.73
N ALA A 194 -26.61 12.54 23.01
CA ALA A 194 -26.40 13.33 24.22
C ALA A 194 -27.32 14.56 24.27
N GLU A 195 -27.58 15.19 23.13
CA GLU A 195 -28.50 16.33 23.02
C GLU A 195 -29.96 15.89 23.23
N ARG A 196 -30.38 14.76 22.65
CA ARG A 196 -31.72 14.18 22.88
C ARG A 196 -31.94 13.84 24.36
N GLU A 197 -30.97 13.17 24.99
CA GLU A 197 -31.04 12.86 26.43
C GLU A 197 -31.10 14.13 27.30
N LYS A 198 -30.40 15.21 26.91
CA LYS A 198 -30.46 16.50 27.60
C LYS A 198 -31.84 17.16 27.44
N GLN A 199 -32.42 17.13 26.24
CA GLN A 199 -33.76 17.67 25.97
C GLN A 199 -34.85 16.89 26.73
N GLU A 200 -34.79 15.56 26.73
CA GLU A 200 -35.73 14.72 27.50
C GLU A 200 -35.64 15.02 29.01
N ARG A 201 -34.44 15.19 29.56
CA ARG A 201 -34.24 15.61 30.96
C ARG A 201 -34.85 16.98 31.25
N GLN A 202 -34.66 17.94 30.34
CA GLN A 202 -35.25 19.27 30.49
C GLN A 202 -36.77 19.24 30.40
N GLN A 203 -37.35 18.44 29.51
CA GLN A 203 -38.80 18.26 29.39
C GLN A 203 -39.39 17.59 30.64
N LYS A 204 -38.79 16.50 31.14
CA LYS A 204 -39.21 15.86 32.40
C LYS A 204 -39.12 16.84 33.58
N LYS A 205 -38.07 17.66 33.65
CA LYS A 205 -37.95 18.70 34.67
C LYS A 205 -39.03 19.78 34.53
N LYS A 206 -39.37 20.21 33.30
CA LYS A 206 -40.46 21.17 33.06
C LYS A 206 -41.83 20.58 33.42
N GLN A 207 -42.12 19.33 33.09
CA GLN A 207 -43.38 18.66 33.46
C GLN A 207 -43.57 18.60 34.98
N LEU A 208 -42.51 18.31 35.74
CA LEU A 208 -42.55 18.36 37.21
C LEU A 208 -42.79 19.77 37.77
N ILE A 209 -42.43 20.82 37.03
CA ILE A 209 -42.62 22.22 37.44
C ILE A 209 -43.98 22.77 36.97
N ASP A 210 -44.51 22.33 35.82
CA ASP A 210 -45.78 22.82 35.25
C ASP A 210 -47.02 22.20 35.92
N MET A 211 -46.88 21.06 36.62
CA MET A 211 -47.88 20.60 37.60
C MET A 211 -48.09 21.60 38.76
N ASN A 212 -47.28 22.66 38.86
CA ASN A 212 -47.42 23.72 39.88
C ASN A 212 -48.19 24.97 39.39
N LYS A 213 -48.86 24.93 38.23
CA LYS A 213 -49.60 26.11 37.71
C LYS A 213 -51.12 26.05 37.90
N GLU A 214 -51.65 24.98 38.47
CA GLU A 214 -53.05 24.93 38.93
C GLU A 214 -53.13 25.36 40.41
N GLY A 215 -53.13 26.68 40.63
CA GLY A 215 -54.02 27.35 41.58
C GLY A 215 -53.87 27.20 43.10
N ASP A 216 -53.04 26.32 43.68
CA ASP A 216 -52.91 26.20 45.14
C ASP A 216 -51.45 26.25 45.64
N GLU A 217 -51.06 27.42 46.14
CA GLU A 217 -49.70 27.71 46.65
C GLU A 217 -49.33 26.90 47.91
N THR A 218 -50.28 26.20 48.53
CA THR A 218 -50.07 25.46 49.80
C THR A 218 -49.60 24.02 49.61
N GLY A 219 -49.77 23.41 48.44
CA GLY A 219 -49.40 22.00 48.17
C GLY A 219 -48.06 21.80 47.44
N VAL A 220 -47.45 22.90 46.97
CA VAL A 220 -46.24 22.86 46.13
C VAL A 220 -45.03 22.32 46.90
N MET A 221 -44.88 22.72 48.18
CA MET A 221 -43.78 22.27 49.03
C MET A 221 -43.90 20.78 49.37
N ASP A 222 -45.11 20.29 49.62
CA ASP A 222 -45.36 18.89 49.97
C ASP A 222 -45.15 17.95 48.78
N CYS A 223 -45.60 18.33 47.58
CA CYS A 223 -45.32 17.59 46.34
C CYS A 223 -43.81 17.52 46.04
N LEU A 224 -43.06 18.61 46.28
CA LEU A 224 -41.60 18.63 46.14
C LEU A 224 -40.91 17.73 47.17
N MET A 225 -41.36 17.78 48.43
CA MET A 225 -40.85 16.91 49.50
C MET A 225 -41.16 15.44 49.23
N GLU A 226 -42.34 15.10 48.71
CA GLU A 226 -42.72 13.75 48.34
C GLU A 226 -41.90 13.24 47.14
N ALA A 227 -41.64 14.08 46.13
CA ALA A 227 -40.79 13.72 45.00
C ALA A 227 -39.31 13.49 45.41
N LEU A 228 -38.81 14.24 46.40
CA LEU A 228 -37.49 14.06 47.00
C LEU A 228 -37.43 12.79 47.89
N GLN A 229 -38.47 12.54 48.68
CA GLN A 229 -38.58 11.41 49.61
C GLN A 229 -38.83 10.07 48.91
N SER A 230 -39.68 10.05 47.87
CA SER A 230 -39.90 8.89 46.98
C SER A 230 -38.71 8.60 46.05
N GLY A 231 -37.75 9.52 45.97
CA GLY A 231 -36.59 9.46 45.09
C GLY A 231 -36.90 9.69 43.61
N ALA A 232 -38.15 10.03 43.26
CA ALA A 232 -38.57 10.35 41.91
C ALA A 232 -37.77 11.54 41.31
N ALA A 233 -37.38 12.50 42.15
CA ALA A 233 -36.57 13.66 41.77
C ALA A 233 -35.13 13.33 41.36
N PHE A 234 -34.60 12.13 41.70
CA PHE A 234 -33.19 11.76 41.49
C PHE A 234 -32.99 10.51 40.61
N ARG A 235 -34.06 9.98 39.99
CA ARG A 235 -34.05 8.68 39.28
C ARG A 235 -32.98 8.56 38.18
N ASP A 236 -32.54 9.65 37.57
CA ASP A 236 -31.58 9.62 36.45
C ASP A 236 -30.11 9.40 36.84
N ARG A 237 -29.73 9.56 38.11
CA ARG A 237 -28.32 9.40 38.53
C ARG A 237 -27.88 7.95 38.72
N ARG A 238 -28.82 7.00 38.88
CA ARG A 238 -28.53 5.59 39.19
C ARG A 238 -28.34 4.68 37.96
N LYS A 239 -28.56 5.18 36.73
CA LYS A 239 -28.41 4.38 35.48
C LYS A 239 -27.03 4.50 34.82
N ARG A 240 -25.95 4.67 35.60
CA ARG A 240 -24.58 4.41 35.11
C ARG A 240 -24.24 2.94 35.39
N THR A 241 -24.13 2.16 34.30
CA THR A 241 -23.52 0.82 34.11
C THR A 241 -23.10 0.03 35.37
N PRO A 242 -23.52 -1.24 35.52
CA PRO A 242 -23.01 -2.09 36.60
C PRO A 242 -21.51 -2.33 36.41
N ARG A 243 -20.74 -2.01 37.45
CA ARG A 243 -19.34 -2.38 37.57
C ARG A 243 -19.31 -3.84 38.03
N ASN A 244 -19.07 -4.78 37.12
CA ASN A 244 -18.75 -6.15 37.50
C ASN A 244 -17.42 -6.15 38.28
N GLY A 245 -17.50 -6.37 39.59
CA GLY A 245 -16.48 -7.14 40.34
C GLY A 245 -17.13 -8.50 40.66
N ASP A 246 -16.44 -9.60 40.89
CA ASP A 246 -15.03 -9.85 41.14
C ASP A 246 -14.89 -11.38 41.02
N GLN A 247 -13.93 -11.89 40.25
CA GLN A 247 -13.47 -13.29 40.37
C GLN A 247 -11.98 -13.30 40.05
N SER A 248 -11.19 -13.33 41.12
CA SER A 248 -9.79 -13.73 41.09
C SER A 248 -9.69 -15.21 40.67
N PRO A 249 -8.60 -15.60 40.01
CA PRO A 249 -7.83 -16.68 40.60
C PRO A 249 -6.33 -16.38 40.67
N SER A 250 -5.79 -16.67 41.85
CA SER A 250 -4.45 -17.16 42.16
C SER A 250 -3.48 -17.45 41.00
N SER A 251 -2.28 -16.88 41.08
CA SER A 251 -1.06 -17.41 40.44
C SER A 251 -0.06 -17.88 41.49
N PRO A 252 0.53 -19.09 41.39
CA PRO A 252 1.70 -19.48 42.14
C PRO A 252 3.01 -19.08 41.42
N ALA A 253 4.07 -19.00 42.21
CA ALA A 253 5.42 -18.57 41.86
C ALA A 253 6.25 -19.58 41.05
N SER A 254 7.33 -19.07 40.43
CA SER A 254 8.69 -19.64 40.23
C SER A 254 9.25 -19.18 38.86
N ARG A 255 10.54 -19.06 38.54
CA ARG A 255 11.90 -18.92 39.15
C ARG A 255 12.83 -18.69 37.92
N TRP A 256 14.15 -18.51 38.13
CA TRP A 256 15.27 -18.44 37.14
C TRP A 256 15.69 -17.02 36.70
N SER A 257 16.78 -16.45 37.23
CA SER A 257 18.23 -16.61 36.89
C SER A 257 18.53 -16.06 35.48
N GLY A 258 19.36 -15.04 35.22
CA GLY A 258 20.51 -14.46 35.90
C GLY A 258 21.71 -14.52 34.93
N ALA A 259 22.23 -13.39 34.44
CA ALA A 259 23.65 -13.21 34.08
C ALA A 259 23.96 -11.78 33.59
N ASN A 260 25.12 -11.34 34.06
CA ASN A 260 25.78 -10.04 34.05
C ASN A 260 26.47 -9.72 32.70
N TYR A 261 26.66 -8.44 32.36
CA TYR A 261 27.81 -7.76 31.71
C TYR A 261 27.35 -6.30 31.51
N GLY A 262 27.93 -5.20 32.01
CA GLY A 262 29.29 -4.89 32.42
C GLY A 262 29.89 -3.85 31.44
N MET A 263 29.97 -2.57 31.83
CA MET A 263 30.86 -1.45 31.37
C MET A 263 30.12 -0.10 31.49
N LYS A 264 30.27 0.65 32.59
CA LYS A 264 31.29 1.71 32.86
C LYS A 264 31.33 2.86 31.84
N SER A 265 30.77 3.99 32.25
CA SER A 265 31.13 5.34 31.79
C SER A 265 32.56 5.72 32.25
N PRO A 266 33.17 6.73 31.62
CA PRO A 266 33.69 7.81 32.45
C PRO A 266 33.39 9.21 31.92
N VAL A 267 33.55 10.14 32.85
CA VAL A 267 33.29 11.57 32.79
C VAL A 267 34.64 12.32 32.80
N LEU A 268 34.74 13.36 31.96
CA LEU A 268 35.54 14.60 32.04
C LEU A 268 37.08 14.67 31.82
N SER A 269 37.42 15.81 31.19
CA SER A 269 38.64 16.65 31.24
C SER A 269 39.94 16.16 30.60
N HIS A 270 40.27 16.70 29.42
CA HIS A 270 41.13 17.88 29.26
C HIS A 270 40.94 18.51 27.88
#